data_AF-U6DT23-F1
#
_entry.id   AF-U6DT23-F1
#
_cell.length_a   1.000
_cell.length_b   1.000
_cell.length_c   1.000
_cell.angle_alpha   90.00
_cell.angle_beta   90.00
_cell.angle_gamma   90.00
#
_symmetry.space_group_name_H-M   'P 1'
#
loop_
_entity.id
_entity.type
_entity.pdbx_description
1 polymer ?
#
loop_
_entity_poly.entity_id
_entity_poly.type
_entity_poly.pdbx_seq_one_letter_code
_entity_poly.pdbx_strand_id
1 'polypeptide(L)'
;RWGYTVKGIPKYKAKIIFAAGNFWGRTLSAISSSTDPSSYDGFGPFMPGFEIIPYNDLPALERALQDPNVAAFMVEPIQGEAGVVVPDPGYLMGVRELCTQHQVLFIADEIQTGLARTGRWLAV
;
A
#
# COMPACT_ATOMS: atom_id res chain seq x y z
N ARG A 1 -5.09 2.45 -14.24
CA ARG A 1 -4.90 2.47 -15.72
C ARG A 1 -3.66 1.69 -16.15
N TRP A 2 -2.47 2.02 -15.62
CA TRP A 2 -1.20 1.35 -15.94
C TRP A 2 -1.27 -0.18 -15.90
N GLY A 3 -1.89 -0.76 -14.87
CA GLY A 3 -2.03 -2.22 -14.76
C GLY A 3 -2.72 -2.88 -15.96
N TYR A 4 -3.70 -2.20 -16.57
CA TYR A 4 -4.41 -2.70 -17.74
C TYR A 4 -3.67 -2.39 -19.05
N THR A 5 -3.15 -1.17 -19.18
CA THR A 5 -2.59 -0.68 -20.46
C THR A 5 -1.12 -1.02 -20.68
N VAL A 6 -0.37 -1.30 -19.61
CA VAL A 6 1.07 -1.58 -19.66
C VAL A 6 1.38 -2.98 -19.14
N LYS A 7 0.90 -3.33 -17.94
CA LYS A 7 1.13 -4.66 -17.36
C LYS A 7 0.29 -5.77 -18.01
N GLY A 8 -0.81 -5.41 -18.69
CA GLY A 8 -1.67 -6.36 -19.40
C GLY A 8 -2.58 -7.18 -18.49
N ILE A 9 -2.89 -6.69 -17.28
CA ILE A 9 -3.83 -7.35 -16.37
C ILE A 9 -5.20 -7.48 -17.04
N PRO A 10 -5.91 -8.63 -16.92
CA PRO A 10 -7.26 -8.77 -17.43
C PRO A 10 -8.23 -7.74 -16.84
N LYS A 11 -9.24 -7.34 -17.62
CA LYS A 11 -10.22 -6.33 -17.21
C LYS A 11 -10.88 -6.72 -15.88
N TYR A 12 -10.97 -5.76 -14.95
CA TYR A 12 -11.57 -5.92 -13.62
C TYR A 12 -10.87 -6.93 -12.70
N LYS A 13 -9.65 -7.37 -13.02
CA LYS A 13 -8.86 -8.28 -12.17
C LYS A 13 -7.75 -7.59 -11.38
N ALA A 14 -7.49 -6.31 -11.64
CA ALA A 14 -6.41 -5.60 -10.97
C ALA A 14 -6.61 -5.55 -9.45
N LYS A 15 -5.53 -5.80 -8.71
CA LYS A 15 -5.45 -5.65 -7.27
C LYS A 15 -4.47 -4.57 -6.87
N ILE A 16 -4.71 -3.93 -5.73
CA ILE A 16 -3.74 -3.08 -5.04
C ILE A 16 -3.53 -3.66 -3.65
N ILE A 17 -2.26 -3.83 -3.29
CA ILE A 17 -1.88 -4.29 -1.96
C ILE A 17 -1.73 -3.05 -1.06
N PHE A 18 -2.26 -3.15 0.15
CA PHE A 18 -2.07 -2.18 1.23
C PHE A 18 -1.44 -2.85 2.45
N ALA A 19 -0.71 -2.09 3.26
CA ALA A 19 -0.26 -2.54 4.56
C ALA A 19 -1.39 -2.43 5.61
N ALA A 20 -1.50 -3.38 6.53
CA ALA A 20 -2.40 -3.29 7.69
C ALA A 20 -2.04 -2.05 8.53
N GLY A 21 -3.04 -1.36 9.06
CA GLY A 21 -2.86 -0.08 9.75
C GLY A 21 -2.70 1.14 8.82
N ASN A 22 -2.89 0.99 7.50
CA ASN A 22 -2.82 2.11 6.57
C ASN A 22 -3.87 3.19 6.86
N PHE A 23 -3.50 4.45 6.56
CA PHE A 23 -4.44 5.56 6.49
C PHE A 23 -4.13 6.46 5.29
N TRP A 24 -5.06 6.55 4.34
CA TRP A 24 -4.91 7.40 3.14
C TRP A 24 -6.19 8.19 2.80
N GLY A 25 -7.16 8.23 3.74
CA GLY A 25 -8.36 9.04 3.62
C GLY A 25 -9.63 8.40 4.16
N ARG A 26 -10.77 9.02 3.85
CA ARG A 26 -12.12 8.64 4.32
C ARG A 26 -13.14 8.42 3.20
N THR A 27 -12.70 8.41 1.94
CA THR A 27 -13.57 8.05 0.81
C THR A 27 -13.92 6.57 0.86
N LEU A 28 -14.96 6.14 0.13
CA LEU A 28 -15.39 4.74 0.13
C LEU A 28 -14.24 3.78 -0.24
N SER A 29 -13.41 4.12 -1.23
CA SER A 29 -12.24 3.32 -1.59
C SER A 29 -11.20 3.25 -0.47
N ALA A 30 -10.97 4.35 0.26
CA ALA A 30 -10.00 4.38 1.36
C ALA A 30 -10.43 3.50 2.53
N ILE A 31 -11.67 3.64 2.96
CA ILE A 31 -12.19 2.82 4.06
C ILE A 31 -12.37 1.36 3.64
N SER A 32 -12.51 1.06 2.34
CA SER A 32 -12.56 -0.32 1.82
C SER A 32 -11.23 -1.08 1.93
N SER A 33 -10.11 -0.38 2.09
CA SER A 33 -8.78 -0.99 2.31
C SER A 33 -8.27 -0.81 3.75
N SER A 34 -9.11 -0.31 4.66
CA SER A 34 -8.74 -0.05 6.05
C SER A 34 -8.85 -1.30 6.91
N THR A 35 -8.00 -1.40 7.93
CA THR A 35 -8.12 -2.39 9.02
C THR A 35 -8.59 -1.75 10.33
N ASP A 36 -8.86 -0.45 10.35
CA ASP A 36 -9.36 0.27 11.52
C ASP A 36 -10.90 0.27 11.52
N PRO A 37 -11.56 -0.42 12.47
CA PRO A 37 -13.01 -0.49 12.54
C PRO A 37 -13.68 0.88 12.63
N SER A 38 -13.04 1.86 13.29
CA SER A 38 -13.57 3.23 13.40
C SER A 38 -13.61 3.96 12.05
N SER A 39 -12.91 3.42 11.06
CA SER A 39 -12.87 3.96 9.70
C SER A 39 -13.89 3.32 8.76
N TYR A 40 -14.23 2.04 8.90
CA TYR A 40 -15.07 1.33 7.92
C TYR A 40 -16.41 0.80 8.46
N ASP A 41 -16.61 0.69 9.77
CA ASP A 41 -17.82 0.07 10.32
C ASP A 41 -19.09 0.85 9.93
N GLY A 42 -20.13 0.13 9.50
CA GLY A 42 -21.39 0.71 9.03
C GLY A 42 -21.37 1.40 7.65
N PHE A 43 -20.26 1.38 6.90
CA PHE A 43 -20.14 2.10 5.62
C PHE A 43 -20.17 1.22 4.36
N GLY A 44 -20.45 -0.08 4.50
CA GLY A 44 -20.51 -1.01 3.37
C GLY A 44 -21.65 -0.70 2.37
N PRO A 45 -21.62 -1.30 1.16
CA PRO A 45 -20.65 -2.30 0.68
C PRO A 45 -19.31 -1.69 0.24
N PHE A 46 -18.24 -2.50 0.36
CA PHE A 46 -16.87 -2.05 0.09
C PHE A 46 -16.42 -2.32 -1.35
N MET A 47 -15.45 -1.52 -1.79
CA MET A 47 -14.80 -1.67 -3.08
C MET A 47 -13.93 -2.93 -3.11
N PRO A 48 -14.07 -3.79 -4.14
CA PRO A 48 -13.22 -4.96 -4.30
C PRO A 48 -11.86 -4.57 -4.89
N GLY A 49 -10.94 -5.54 -4.97
CA GLY A 49 -9.62 -5.34 -5.60
C GLY A 49 -8.55 -4.82 -4.65
N PHE A 50 -8.77 -4.92 -3.34
CA PHE A 50 -7.76 -4.64 -2.33
C PHE A 50 -7.34 -5.93 -1.63
N GLU A 51 -6.04 -6.01 -1.36
CA GLU A 51 -5.43 -7.07 -0.56
C GLU A 51 -4.63 -6.41 0.55
N ILE A 52 -4.76 -6.89 1.78
CA ILE A 52 -4.10 -6.29 2.94
C ILE A 52 -3.09 -7.29 3.49
N ILE A 53 -1.84 -6.84 3.63
CA ILE A 53 -0.74 -7.61 4.21
C ILE A 53 -0.24 -6.94 5.50
N PRO A 54 0.45 -7.65 6.40
CA PRO A 54 1.12 -7.01 7.54
C PRO A 54 2.09 -5.90 7.09
N TYR A 55 2.14 -4.80 7.84
CA TYR A 55 3.17 -3.77 7.65
C TYR A 55 4.54 -4.30 8.06
N ASN A 56 5.60 -3.77 7.45
CA ASN A 56 6.99 -4.13 7.79
C ASN A 56 7.31 -5.64 7.63
N ASP A 57 6.66 -6.31 6.67
CA ASP A 57 6.85 -7.75 6.39
C ASP A 57 7.13 -7.97 4.89
N LEU A 58 8.41 -8.04 4.53
CA LEU A 58 8.85 -8.32 3.15
C LEU A 58 8.43 -9.71 2.65
N PRO A 59 8.54 -10.80 3.44
CA PRO A 59 8.02 -12.11 3.04
C PRO A 59 6.52 -12.10 2.71
N ALA A 60 5.69 -11.35 3.46
CA ALA A 60 4.27 -11.20 3.15
C ALA A 60 4.05 -10.45 1.83
N LEU A 61 4.80 -9.38 1.60
CA LEU A 61 4.76 -8.67 0.33
C LEU A 61 5.18 -9.56 -0.84
N GLU A 62 6.30 -10.28 -0.73
CA GLU A 62 6.80 -11.19 -1.75
C GLU A 62 5.79 -12.29 -2.10
N ARG A 63 5.11 -12.86 -1.10
CA ARG A 63 4.02 -13.82 -1.31
C ARG A 63 2.83 -13.20 -2.04
N ALA A 64 2.40 -12.01 -1.66
CA ALA A 64 1.27 -11.32 -2.30
C ALA A 64 1.59 -10.92 -3.75
N LEU A 65 2.84 -10.53 -4.02
CA LEU A 65 3.34 -10.17 -5.36
C LEU A 65 3.43 -11.37 -6.33
N GLN A 66 3.23 -12.62 -5.85
CA GLN A 66 3.11 -13.78 -6.73
C GLN A 66 1.83 -13.75 -7.59
N ASP A 67 0.80 -12.97 -7.20
CA ASP A 67 -0.38 -12.78 -8.04
C ASP A 67 -0.05 -11.85 -9.22
N PRO A 68 -0.12 -12.33 -10.48
CA PRO A 68 0.20 -11.51 -11.65
C PRO A 68 -0.75 -10.33 -11.85
N ASN A 69 -1.90 -10.32 -11.17
CA ASN A 69 -2.90 -9.25 -11.26
C ASN A 69 -2.66 -8.09 -10.29
N VAL A 70 -1.60 -8.14 -9.47
CA VAL A 70 -1.23 -7.01 -8.61
C VAL A 70 -0.72 -5.87 -9.48
N ALA A 71 -1.36 -4.70 -9.38
CA ALA A 71 -0.96 -3.51 -10.12
C ALA A 71 -0.03 -2.60 -9.31
N ALA A 72 -0.24 -2.52 -7.99
CA ALA A 72 0.51 -1.63 -7.12
C ALA A 72 0.58 -2.17 -5.67
N PHE A 73 1.59 -1.72 -4.95
CA PHE A 73 1.64 -1.74 -3.49
C PHE A 73 1.67 -0.29 -2.99
N MET A 74 0.74 0.05 -2.09
CA MET A 74 0.64 1.37 -1.49
C MET A 74 0.94 1.30 0.00
N VAL A 75 1.89 2.11 0.45
CA VAL A 75 2.39 2.09 1.83
C VAL A 75 2.92 3.46 2.24
N GLU A 76 2.72 3.79 3.52
CA GLU A 76 3.33 4.95 4.16
C GLU A 76 4.79 4.63 4.56
N PRO A 77 5.77 5.52 4.33
CA PRO A 77 7.15 5.33 4.78
C PRO A 77 7.27 5.10 6.29
N ILE A 78 6.40 5.76 7.06
CA ILE A 78 6.18 5.60 8.50
C ILE A 78 4.67 5.70 8.67
N GLN A 79 4.01 4.73 9.29
CA GLN A 79 2.55 4.78 9.44
C GLN A 79 2.17 5.81 10.50
N GLY A 80 1.43 6.83 10.08
CA GLY A 80 1.08 7.96 10.94
C GLY A 80 0.00 7.63 11.95
N GLU A 81 -1.22 7.45 11.45
CA GLU A 81 -2.42 7.24 12.26
C GLU A 81 -2.42 5.89 13.00
N ALA A 82 -1.58 4.95 12.57
CA ALA A 82 -1.33 3.70 13.30
C ALA A 82 -0.52 3.89 14.60
N GLY A 83 -0.06 5.11 14.89
CA GLY A 83 0.71 5.44 16.10
C GLY A 83 2.19 5.67 15.85
N VAL A 84 2.55 6.31 14.72
CA VAL A 84 3.94 6.63 14.35
C VAL A 84 4.83 5.38 14.33
N VAL A 85 4.46 4.43 13.48
CA VAL A 85 5.17 3.14 13.35
C VAL A 85 6.30 3.29 12.34
N VAL A 86 7.54 3.36 12.84
CA VAL A 86 8.76 3.39 12.03
C VAL A 86 9.10 1.95 11.61
N PRO A 87 9.31 1.66 10.32
CA PRO A 87 9.62 0.31 9.87
C PRO A 87 11.06 -0.08 10.20
N ASP A 88 11.37 -1.37 10.05
CA ASP A 88 12.74 -1.86 10.22
C ASP A 88 13.68 -1.28 9.15
N PRO A 89 14.98 -1.11 9.47
CA PRO A 89 15.98 -0.71 8.50
C PRO A 89 15.96 -1.64 7.27
N GLY A 90 15.92 -1.04 6.08
CA GLY A 90 15.92 -1.77 4.82
C GLY A 90 14.53 -2.18 4.30
N TYR A 91 13.46 -2.04 5.09
CA TYR A 91 12.11 -2.39 4.64
C TYR A 91 11.72 -1.68 3.33
N LEU A 92 11.81 -0.34 3.28
CA LEU A 92 11.39 0.43 2.10
C LEU A 92 12.30 0.18 0.88
N MET A 93 13.57 -0.17 1.11
CA MET A 93 14.49 -0.59 0.06
C MET A 93 14.08 -1.95 -0.51
N GLY A 94 13.77 -2.92 0.35
CA GLY A 94 13.25 -4.23 -0.06
C GLY A 94 11.90 -4.11 -0.78
N VAL A 95 11.01 -3.22 -0.33
CA VAL A 95 9.74 -2.91 -1.01
C VAL A 95 9.99 -2.43 -2.43
N ARG A 96 10.94 -1.49 -2.61
CA ARG A 96 11.33 -0.98 -3.93
C ARG A 96 11.83 -2.12 -4.82
N GLU A 97 12.75 -2.93 -4.32
CA GLU A 97 13.33 -4.06 -5.07
C GLU A 97 12.27 -5.07 -5.49
N LEU A 98 11.43 -5.53 -4.56
CA LEU A 98 10.36 -6.49 -4.84
C LEU A 98 9.34 -5.93 -5.85
N CYS A 99 8.90 -4.68 -5.68
CA CYS A 99 7.97 -4.07 -6.63
C CYS A 99 8.58 -3.96 -8.04
N THR A 100 9.87 -3.62 -8.14
CA THR A 100 10.58 -3.57 -9.42
C THR A 100 10.68 -4.97 -10.06
N GLN A 101 11.08 -5.99 -9.30
CA GLN A 101 11.20 -7.36 -9.78
C GLN A 101 9.88 -7.93 -10.31
N HIS A 102 8.77 -7.66 -9.62
CA HIS A 102 7.44 -8.17 -9.98
C HIS A 102 6.68 -7.27 -10.97
N GLN A 103 7.32 -6.21 -11.47
CA GLN A 103 6.70 -5.21 -12.32
C GLN A 103 5.38 -4.71 -11.67
N VAL A 104 5.49 -4.15 -10.47
CA VAL A 104 4.40 -3.59 -9.66
C VAL A 104 4.75 -2.15 -9.30
N LEU A 105 3.77 -1.25 -9.31
CA LEU A 105 4.01 0.13 -8.91
C LEU A 105 4.19 0.22 -7.39
N PHE A 106 5.29 0.81 -6.93
CA PHE A 106 5.45 1.22 -5.54
C PHE A 106 4.92 2.64 -5.37
N ILE A 107 3.82 2.77 -4.63
CA ILE A 107 3.20 4.04 -4.23
C ILE A 107 3.61 4.33 -2.77
N ALA A 108 4.53 5.26 -2.58
CA ALA A 108 4.89 5.77 -1.25
C ALA A 108 3.97 6.95 -0.89
N ASP A 109 3.15 6.80 0.14
CA ASP A 109 2.30 7.88 0.63
C ASP A 109 3.10 8.80 1.57
N GLU A 110 3.52 9.94 1.05
CA GLU A 110 4.34 10.94 1.75
C GLU A 110 3.51 12.14 2.23
N ILE A 111 2.17 12.03 2.27
CA ILE A 111 1.30 13.13 2.73
C ILE A 111 1.70 13.59 4.14
N GLN A 112 1.97 12.63 5.04
CA GLN A 112 2.37 12.94 6.41
C GLN A 112 3.89 13.00 6.59
N THR A 113 4.64 12.12 5.92
CA THR A 113 6.08 11.90 6.15
C THR A 113 7.01 12.77 5.30
N GLY A 114 6.49 13.36 4.23
CA GLY A 114 7.26 14.19 3.31
C GLY A 114 7.49 15.61 3.81
N LEU A 115 8.01 16.45 2.90
CA LEU A 115 8.21 17.89 3.11
C LEU A 115 9.00 18.21 4.38
N ALA A 116 10.15 17.56 4.56
CA ALA A 116 11.06 17.76 5.70
C ALA A 116 10.56 17.24 7.06
N ARG A 117 9.35 16.66 7.17
CA ARG A 117 8.81 16.14 8.44
C ARG A 117 9.76 15.17 9.14
N THR A 118 10.40 14.29 8.37
CA THR A 118 11.29 13.24 8.87
C THR A 118 12.79 13.64 8.85
N GLY A 119 13.11 14.91 8.61
CA GLY A 119 14.49 15.40 8.51
C GLY A 119 15.14 15.21 7.13
N ARG A 120 14.32 14.86 6.12
CA ARG A 120 14.67 14.73 4.69
C ARG A 120 13.52 15.28 3.84
N TRP A 121 13.79 15.67 2.60
CA TRP A 121 12.73 16.21 1.71
C TRP A 121 11.57 15.22 1.52
N LEU A 122 11.91 13.95 1.33
CA LEU A 122 11.01 12.79 1.35
C LEU A 122 11.62 11.73 2.28
N ALA A 123 10.78 10.88 2.84
CA ALA A 123 11.19 9.78 3.72
C ALA A 123 11.71 8.55 2.95
N VAL A 124 11.31 8.36 1.67
CA VAL A 124 11.82 7.33 0.76
C VAL A 124 12.92 7.80 -0.19
#